data_AF-A0A089NKC5-F1
#
_entry.id   AF-A0A089NKC5-F1
#
_cell.length_a   1.000
_cell.length_b   1.000
_cell.length_c   1.000
_cell.angle_alpha   90.00
_cell.angle_beta   90.00
_cell.angle_gamma   90.00
#
_symmetry.space_group_name_H-M   'P 1'
#
loop_
_entity.id
_entity.type
_entity.pdbx_description
1 polymer ?
#
loop_
_entity_poly.entity_id
_entity_poly.type
_entity_poly.pdbx_seq_one_letter_code
_entity_poly.pdbx_strand_id
1 'polypeptide(L)'
;MKPAEAIKELPAGTRITMTVEGYFGQPLQVQATTMGETRHHGYYEELGGWGLYPVNLPRYKNIECWEVLVRQKRKRHAGWVKIGYTLKSFKLGWDDAKCEPLQ
;
A
#
# COMPACT_ATOMS: atom_id res chain seq x y z
N MET A 1 -3.73 -3.68 14.70
CA MET A 1 -3.14 -3.71 13.35
C MET A 1 -3.64 -2.51 12.57
N LYS A 2 -2.76 -1.77 11.88
CA LYS A 2 -3.22 -0.77 10.91
C LYS A 2 -3.98 -1.53 9.79
N PRO A 3 -5.15 -1.06 9.32
CA PRO A 3 -6.01 -1.82 8.41
C PRO A 3 -5.33 -2.33 7.13
N ALA A 4 -4.27 -1.64 6.68
CA ALA A 4 -3.55 -2.01 5.47
C ALA A 4 -2.62 -3.22 5.62
N GLU A 5 -2.14 -3.58 6.82
CA GLU A 5 -1.08 -4.60 6.99
C GLU A 5 -1.56 -6.02 6.66
N ALA A 6 -2.85 -6.30 6.87
CA ALA A 6 -3.46 -7.59 6.56
C ALA A 6 -3.38 -7.95 5.06
N ILE A 7 -3.09 -6.99 4.19
CA ILE A 7 -2.94 -7.24 2.75
C ILE A 7 -1.77 -8.19 2.45
N LYS A 8 -0.78 -8.27 3.34
CA LYS A 8 0.41 -9.12 3.18
C LYS A 8 0.08 -10.62 3.15
N GLU A 9 -1.05 -10.99 3.76
CA GLU A 9 -1.49 -12.38 3.91
C GLU A 9 -2.41 -12.82 2.77
N LEU A 10 -2.80 -11.91 1.88
CA LEU A 10 -3.72 -12.23 0.80
C LEU A 10 -3.02 -13.08 -0.28
N PRO A 11 -3.64 -14.16 -0.76
CA PRO A 11 -3.10 -14.97 -1.82
C PRO A 11 -3.05 -14.19 -3.14
N ALA A 12 -2.26 -14.68 -4.10
CA ALA A 12 -2.29 -14.17 -5.46
C ALA A 12 -3.69 -14.33 -6.07
N GLY A 13 -4.11 -13.35 -6.88
CA GLY A 13 -5.41 -13.38 -7.55
C GLY A 13 -6.57 -12.81 -6.73
N THR A 14 -6.37 -12.43 -5.46
CA THR A 14 -7.41 -11.80 -4.65
C THR A 14 -7.76 -10.42 -5.21
N ARG A 15 -9.05 -10.20 -5.48
CA ARG A 15 -9.58 -8.91 -5.90
C ARG A 15 -9.75 -8.02 -4.67
N ILE A 16 -9.25 -6.80 -4.75
CA ILE A 16 -9.32 -5.82 -3.68
C ILE A 16 -9.66 -4.43 -4.23
N THR A 17 -10.26 -3.61 -3.38
CA THR A 17 -10.40 -2.17 -3.59
C THR A 17 -9.54 -1.48 -2.54
N MET A 18 -8.53 -0.76 -3.00
CA MET A 18 -7.54 -0.08 -2.17
C MET A 18 -7.92 1.39 -2.00
N THR A 19 -7.84 1.91 -0.78
CA THR A 19 -7.80 3.35 -0.54
C THR A 19 -6.35 3.78 -0.51
N VAL A 20 -5.94 4.56 -1.51
CA VAL A 20 -4.58 5.07 -1.66
C VAL A 20 -4.54 6.58 -1.47
N GLU A 21 -3.44 7.08 -0.95
CA GLU A 21 -3.16 8.52 -0.93
C GLU A 21 -2.69 8.96 -2.32
N GLY A 22 -3.45 9.87 -2.94
CA GLY A 22 -3.12 10.47 -4.22
C GLY A 22 -1.98 11.47 -4.10
N TYR A 23 -1.45 11.91 -5.25
CA TYR A 23 -0.32 12.83 -5.31
C TYR A 23 -0.55 14.16 -4.56
N PHE A 24 -1.80 14.63 -4.52
CA PHE A 24 -2.21 15.85 -3.82
C PHE A 24 -2.71 15.58 -2.38
N GLY A 25 -2.43 14.41 -1.80
CA GLY A 25 -2.85 14.04 -0.45
C GLY A 25 -4.31 13.60 -0.32
N GLN A 26 -5.11 13.73 -1.38
CA GLN A 26 -6.50 13.28 -1.40
C GLN A 26 -6.62 11.74 -1.49
N PRO A 27 -7.53 11.10 -0.73
CA PRO A 27 -7.73 9.67 -0.80
C PRO A 27 -8.45 9.27 -2.11
N LEU A 28 -7.93 8.25 -2.77
CA LEU A 28 -8.45 7.70 -4.01
C LEU A 28 -8.75 6.22 -3.85
N GLN A 29 -9.85 5.75 -4.44
CA GLN A 29 -10.13 4.32 -4.50
C GLN A 29 -9.62 3.71 -5.81
N VAL A 30 -8.88 2.61 -5.68
CA VAL A 30 -8.26 1.90 -6.80
C VAL A 30 -8.57 0.42 -6.69
N GLN A 31 -9.23 -0.11 -7.70
CA GLN A 31 -9.46 -1.55 -7.82
C GLN A 31 -8.20 -2.24 -8.32
N ALA A 32 -7.81 -3.33 -7.65
CA ALA A 32 -6.63 -4.09 -8.02
C ALA A 32 -6.81 -5.60 -7.74
N THR A 33 -5.84 -6.36 -8.20
CA THR A 33 -5.66 -7.78 -7.88
C THR A 33 -4.29 -7.95 -7.25
N THR A 34 -4.22 -8.65 -6.13
CA THR A 34 -2.95 -9.02 -5.48
C THR A 34 -2.18 -9.99 -6.36
N MET A 35 -0.86 -9.85 -6.37
CA MET A 35 0.03 -10.79 -7.08
C MET A 35 0.65 -11.83 -6.14
N GLY A 36 0.35 -11.77 -4.83
CA GLY A 36 0.86 -12.70 -3.82
C GLY A 36 2.29 -12.44 -3.36
N GLU A 37 2.94 -11.40 -3.91
CA GLU A 37 4.29 -11.02 -3.52
C GLU A 37 4.29 -9.80 -2.60
N THR A 38 5.13 -9.86 -1.57
CA THR A 38 5.44 -8.74 -0.70
C THR A 38 6.96 -8.61 -0.55
N ARG A 39 7.44 -7.41 -0.30
CA ARG A 39 8.86 -7.18 -0.04
C ARG A 39 9.08 -6.07 0.97
N HIS A 40 10.18 -6.19 1.71
CA HIS A 40 10.67 -5.11 2.53
C HIS A 40 11.32 -4.06 1.62
N HIS A 41 10.88 -2.81 1.73
CA HIS A 41 11.37 -1.68 0.93
C HIS A 41 12.42 -0.85 1.70
N GLY A 42 12.42 -0.91 3.02
CA GLY A 42 13.33 -0.15 3.88
C GLY A 42 12.66 0.26 5.17
N TYR A 43 13.21 1.28 5.81
CA TYR A 43 12.72 1.86 7.05
C TYR A 43 12.37 3.32 6.84
N TYR A 44 11.37 3.81 7.55
CA TYR A 44 11.00 5.22 7.56
C TYR A 44 10.79 5.75 8.98
N GLU A 45 10.75 7.07 9.08
CA GLU A 45 10.46 7.81 10.31
C GLU A 45 9.22 8.69 10.11
N GLU A 46 8.43 8.88 11.15
CA GLU A 46 7.17 9.66 11.09
C GLU A 46 7.40 11.11 10.64
N LEU A 47 8.58 11.67 10.95
CA LEU A 47 8.96 13.05 10.65
C LEU A 47 9.72 13.22 9.31
N GLY A 48 9.77 12.22 8.44
CA GLY A 48 10.25 12.38 7.05
C GLY A 48 11.64 11.83 6.74
N GLY A 49 12.08 10.77 7.42
CA GLY A 49 13.29 10.02 7.05
C GLY A 49 12.96 8.73 6.30
N TRP A 50 13.82 8.31 5.37
CA TRP A 50 13.77 6.99 4.74
C TRP A 50 15.18 6.42 4.58
N GLY A 51 15.34 5.12 4.81
CA GLY A 51 16.61 4.41 4.65
C GLY A 51 16.41 2.99 4.18
N LEU A 52 17.36 2.48 3.38
CA LEU A 52 17.38 1.07 2.96
C LEU A 52 17.71 0.11 4.12
N TYR A 53 18.36 0.63 5.16
CA TYR A 53 18.83 -0.11 6.33
C TYR A 53 18.36 0.59 7.60
N PRO A 54 18.31 -0.11 8.74
CA PRO A 54 18.04 0.51 10.02
C PRO A 54 19.07 1.61 10.28
N VAL A 55 18.58 2.79 10.64
CA VAL A 55 19.38 3.95 10.94
C VAL A 55 19.70 3.95 12.43
N ASN A 56 20.98 4.01 12.76
CA ASN A 56 21.46 4.09 14.14
C ASN A 56 21.61 5.56 14.57
N LEU A 57 20.50 6.31 14.57
CA LEU A 57 20.44 7.66 15.07
C LEU A 57 19.62 7.72 16.37
N PRO A 58 20.02 8.51 17.36
CA PRO A 58 19.22 8.71 18.58
C PRO A 58 17.81 9.15 18.21
N ARG A 59 16.80 8.45 18.76
CA ARG A 59 15.36 8.69 18.56
C ARG A 59 14.79 8.29 17.19
N TYR A 60 15.56 7.68 16.30
CA TYR A 60 15.03 7.12 15.05
C TYR A 60 14.33 5.79 15.33
N LYS A 61 13.04 5.68 15.03
CA LYS A 61 12.18 4.54 15.36
C LYS A 61 12.32 3.37 14.40
N ASN A 62 12.89 3.57 13.22
CA ASN A 62 13.07 2.53 12.20
C ASN A 62 11.76 1.79 11.89
N ILE A 63 10.73 2.51 11.46
CA ILE A 63 9.45 1.89 11.12
C ILE A 63 9.60 1.14 9.80
N GLU A 64 9.35 -0.16 9.78
CA GLU A 64 9.46 -0.96 8.56
C GLU A 64 8.47 -0.50 7.48
N CYS A 65 9.01 -0.33 6.27
CA CYS A 65 8.26 -0.04 5.06
C CYS A 65 8.15 -1.32 4.23
N TRP A 66 6.93 -1.82 4.09
CA TRP A 66 6.63 -2.98 3.27
C TRP A 66 5.87 -2.59 2.01
N GLU A 67 6.11 -3.31 0.92
CA GLU A 67 5.39 -3.15 -0.35
C GLU A 67 4.67 -4.45 -0.71
N VAL A 68 3.50 -4.31 -1.35
CA VAL A 68 2.74 -5.40 -1.95
C VAL A 68 2.67 -5.21 -3.45
N LEU A 69 2.84 -6.30 -4.20
CA LEU A 69 2.70 -6.28 -5.65
C LEU A 69 1.23 -6.44 -6.02
N VAL A 70 0.71 -5.45 -6.75
CA VAL A 70 -0.69 -5.44 -7.20
C VAL A 70 -0.79 -5.08 -8.67
N ARG A 71 -1.82 -5.58 -9.33
CA ARG A 71 -2.19 -5.17 -10.69
C ARG A 71 -3.52 -4.44 -10.66
N GLN A 72 -3.51 -3.15 -10.98
CA GLN A 72 -4.74 -2.36 -11.03
C GLN A 72 -5.69 -2.87 -12.13
N LYS A 73 -6.99 -2.75 -11.91
CA LYS A 73 -8.01 -3.11 -12.90
C LYS A 73 -7.73 -2.34 -14.20
N ARG A 74 -7.73 -3.06 -15.34
CA ARG A 74 -7.43 -2.56 -16.70
C ARG A 74 -5.95 -2.23 -16.98
N LYS A 75 -5.03 -2.34 -16.02
CA LYS A 75 -3.59 -2.19 -16.29
C LYS A 75 -2.96 -3.53 -16.64
N ARG A 76 -2.08 -3.52 -17.64
CA ARG A 76 -1.33 -4.72 -18.08
C ARG A 76 -0.23 -5.10 -17.09
N HIS A 77 0.42 -4.11 -16.51
CA HIS A 77 1.59 -4.30 -15.65
C HIS A 77 1.22 -4.19 -14.17
N ALA A 78 1.84 -5.05 -13.37
CA ALA A 78 1.80 -4.95 -11.91
C ALA A 78 2.76 -3.86 -11.42
N GLY A 79 2.49 -3.34 -10.22
CA GLY A 79 3.32 -2.33 -9.57
C GLY A 79 3.35 -2.55 -8.06
N TRP A 80 4.46 -2.14 -7.45
CA TRP A 80 4.65 -2.18 -6.01
C TRP A 80 3.93 -1.01 -5.35
N VAL A 81 3.19 -1.29 -4.27
CA VAL A 81 2.46 -0.28 -3.50
C VAL A 81 2.89 -0.36 -2.04
N LYS A 82 3.30 0.79 -1.48
CA LYS A 82 3.78 0.91 -0.10
C LYS A 82 2.61 0.80 0.89
N ILE A 83 2.69 -0.16 1.80
CA ILE A 83 1.70 -0.44 2.84
C ILE A 83 1.82 0.63 3.94
N GLY A 84 0.71 1.23 4.35
CA GLY A 84 0.66 2.26 5.40
C GLY A 84 1.08 3.66 4.93
N TYR A 85 1.88 3.76 3.86
CA TYR A 85 2.22 5.02 3.22
C TYR A 85 1.28 5.33 2.05
N THR A 86 1.45 4.69 0.90
CA THR A 86 0.56 4.88 -0.25
C THR A 86 -0.80 4.19 -0.03
N LEU A 87 -0.80 2.94 0.42
CA LEU A 87 -2.00 2.19 0.76
C LEU A 87 -2.41 2.46 2.21
N LYS A 88 -3.56 3.11 2.42
CA LYS A 88 -4.08 3.42 3.77
C LYS A 88 -5.00 2.32 4.31
N SER A 89 -5.81 1.74 3.43
CA SER A 89 -6.71 0.62 3.77
C SER A 89 -7.11 -0.14 2.50
N PHE A 90 -7.70 -1.33 2.66
CA PHE A 90 -8.28 -2.08 1.56
C PHE A 90 -9.58 -2.76 2.00
N LYS A 91 -10.40 -3.13 1.01
CA LYS A 91 -11.56 -4.01 1.15
C LYS A 91 -11.44 -5.16 0.15
N LEU A 92 -11.99 -6.31 0.50
CA LEU A 92 -12.09 -7.46 -0.40
C LEU A 92 -13.15 -7.19 -1.47
N GLY A 93 -12.91 -7.71 -2.67
CA GLY A 93 -13.78 -7.53 -3.82
C GLY A 93 -13.51 -6.22 -4.57
N TRP A 94 -14.09 -6.13 -5.77
CA TRP A 94 -14.18 -4.89 -6.51
C TRP A 94 -15.52 -4.26 -6.18
N ASP A 95 -15.49 -3.05 -5.63
CA ASP A 95 -16.72 -2.30 -5.40
C ASP A 95 -17.19 -1.76 -6.76
N ASP A 96 -18.20 -2.34 -7.39
CA ASP A 96 -18.62 -1.94 -8.75
C ASP A 96 -19.21 -0.51 -8.82
N ALA A 97 -19.32 0.17 -7.67
CA ALA A 97 -19.46 1.62 -7.61
C ALA A 97 -18.24 2.28 -8.27
N LYS A 98 -18.48 3.20 -9.21
CA LYS A 98 -17.45 3.88 -10.00
C LYS A 98 -16.29 4.36 -9.11
N CYS A 99 -15.05 4.20 -9.58
CA CYS A 99 -13.87 4.80 -8.94
C CYS A 99 -14.02 6.33 -8.97
N GLU A 100 -14.68 6.89 -7.97
CA GLU A 100 -14.87 8.31 -7.78
C GLU A 100 -13.89 8.79 -6.69
N PRO A 101 -13.44 10.06 -6.74
CA PRO A 101 -12.74 10.67 -5.63
C PRO A 101 -13.64 10.58 -4.39
N LEU A 102 -13.06 10.22 -3.23
CA LEU A 102 -13.78 10.34 -1.97
C LEU A 102 -13.97 11.84 -1.68
N GLN A 103 -15.22 12.28 -1.55
CA GLN A 103 -15.59 13.65 -1.21
C GLN A 103 -15.23 14.00 0.23
#